data_AF-A0A644YQ67-F1
#
_entry.id   AF-A0A644YQ67-F1
#
_cell.length_a   1.000
_cell.length_b   1.000
_cell.length_c   1.000
_cell.angle_alpha   90.00
_cell.angle_beta   90.00
_cell.angle_gamma   90.00
#
_symmetry.space_group_name_H-M   'P 1'
#
loop_
_entity.id
_entity.type
_entity.pdbx_description
1 polymer ?
#
loop_
_entity_poly.entity_id
_entity_poly.type
_entity_poly.pdbx_seq_one_letter_code
_entity_poly.pdbx_strand_id
1 'polypeptide(L)'
;MKKTLLFLSLLSLLMPARAQIQVVHDITCNGDTNGALIAVPDFGTAPYSYLWNTLATTPAIHNLGSGSYNVTVTDALSATSVYSYDLTEPALIQIVTNTIAASTCDGINNGAADILVSGGVPAYTYYWRDVNFDSTFYTEDISGVRGGTYRIEVTDSWNCMVFDTIVIPNVDTIPYSANLVGYVCNGLKGSASVRATNATAGYYYTYSWDTDFVDGSFTTNDTIYQGGVSLLAGTYTITITDNQTSCQGYYDFTINQSETPMVVSETVVHNVCDNDTYGSISLIITGGDPHPDYNISWTGPNGFTATGGTMISGLVSGAYNYIVTDDSACTNTTTVVIHSELGDCFTLPNLVSPNGDGYNDTYYVEGACNYVSFFMQIYDSWGKLVFETTDCAAGWNPLDDDAPANSVYYYVVRLNDGIIEKEYKNSIDVKY
;
A
#
# COMPACT_ATOMS: atom_id res chain seq x y z
N MET A 1 -82.12 -68.65 -37.58
CA MET A 1 -81.01 -67.71 -37.89
C MET A 1 -81.43 -66.24 -38.11
N LYS A 2 -82.68 -65.89 -38.48
CA LYS A 2 -83.08 -64.48 -38.68
C LYS A 2 -83.37 -63.64 -37.42
N LYS A 3 -83.63 -64.24 -36.25
CA LYS A 3 -83.88 -63.50 -34.99
C LYS A 3 -82.60 -63.05 -34.24
N THR A 4 -81.47 -63.71 -34.48
CA THR A 4 -80.20 -63.42 -33.80
C THR A 4 -79.41 -62.30 -34.50
N LEU A 5 -79.56 -62.14 -35.83
CA LEU A 5 -78.97 -61.02 -36.57
C LEU A 5 -79.68 -59.68 -36.32
N LEU A 6 -81.01 -59.69 -36.11
CA LEU A 6 -81.76 -58.46 -35.79
C LEU A 6 -81.41 -57.91 -34.41
N PHE A 7 -81.03 -58.77 -33.45
CA PHE A 7 -80.65 -58.34 -32.10
C PHE A 7 -79.24 -57.72 -32.08
N LEU A 8 -78.31 -58.22 -32.90
CA LEU A 8 -76.99 -57.58 -33.06
C LEU A 8 -77.08 -56.25 -33.84
N SER A 9 -78.00 -56.12 -34.80
CA SER A 9 -78.20 -54.85 -35.53
C SER A 9 -79.05 -53.82 -34.77
N LEU A 10 -79.84 -54.22 -33.78
CA LEU A 10 -80.53 -53.29 -32.86
C LEU A 10 -79.63 -52.84 -31.70
N LEU A 11 -78.64 -53.65 -31.30
CA LEU A 11 -77.72 -53.29 -30.20
C LEU A 11 -76.76 -52.16 -30.56
N SER A 12 -76.47 -51.97 -31.86
CA SER A 12 -75.70 -50.82 -32.37
C SER A 12 -76.49 -49.50 -32.44
N LEU A 13 -77.81 -49.54 -32.30
CA LEU A 13 -78.70 -48.36 -32.30
C LEU A 13 -78.93 -47.78 -30.90
N LEU A 14 -78.39 -48.41 -29.84
CA LEU A 14 -78.51 -47.97 -28.45
C LEU A 14 -77.16 -47.67 -27.77
N MET A 15 -76.05 -47.71 -28.52
CA MET A 15 -74.75 -47.32 -27.97
C MET A 15 -74.65 -45.79 -27.92
N PRO A 16 -74.32 -45.19 -26.77
CA PRO A 16 -74.14 -43.74 -26.68
C PRO A 16 -73.03 -43.30 -27.63
N ALA A 17 -73.15 -42.07 -28.17
CA ALA A 17 -72.15 -41.53 -29.07
C ALA A 17 -70.77 -41.60 -28.41
N ARG A 18 -69.82 -42.27 -29.08
CA ARG A 18 -68.41 -42.22 -28.66
C ARG A 18 -67.74 -41.14 -29.47
N ALA A 19 -67.11 -40.16 -28.84
CA ALA A 19 -66.30 -39.15 -29.51
C ALA A 19 -64.85 -39.18 -28.99
N GLN A 20 -63.93 -38.66 -29.79
CA GLN A 20 -62.57 -38.34 -29.36
C GLN A 20 -62.34 -36.85 -29.53
N ILE A 21 -61.64 -36.25 -28.57
CA ILE A 21 -61.09 -34.90 -28.73
C ILE A 21 -59.74 -35.05 -29.44
N GLN A 22 -59.57 -34.33 -30.54
CA GLN A 22 -58.31 -34.23 -31.27
C GLN A 22 -57.77 -32.81 -31.15
N VAL A 23 -56.46 -32.68 -31.02
CA VAL A 23 -55.78 -31.39 -31.13
C VAL A 23 -55.69 -31.01 -32.59
N VAL A 24 -56.19 -29.83 -32.92
CA VAL A 24 -56.08 -29.24 -34.25
C VAL A 24 -54.86 -28.32 -34.32
N HIS A 25 -54.57 -27.63 -33.22
CA HIS A 25 -53.42 -26.74 -33.07
C HIS A 25 -52.94 -26.77 -31.62
N ASP A 26 -51.68 -27.14 -31.39
CA ASP A 26 -51.04 -27.06 -30.08
C ASP A 26 -50.79 -25.61 -29.68
N ILE A 27 -50.70 -25.35 -28.37
CA ILE A 27 -50.30 -24.03 -27.88
C ILE A 27 -48.84 -23.80 -28.28
N THR A 28 -48.58 -22.72 -29.01
CA THR A 28 -47.26 -22.48 -29.62
C THR A 28 -46.22 -22.05 -28.60
N CYS A 29 -46.49 -21.04 -27.77
CA CYS A 29 -45.57 -20.59 -26.72
C CYS A 29 -46.19 -20.67 -25.33
N ASN A 30 -45.35 -20.70 -24.31
CA ASN A 30 -45.82 -20.60 -22.93
C ASN A 30 -46.66 -19.32 -22.75
N GLY A 31 -47.90 -19.46 -22.28
CA GLY A 31 -48.85 -18.37 -22.10
C GLY A 31 -49.68 -18.00 -23.33
N ASP A 32 -49.44 -18.62 -24.50
CA ASP A 32 -50.26 -18.39 -25.68
C ASP A 32 -51.66 -18.98 -25.51
N THR A 33 -52.62 -18.35 -26.20
CA THR A 33 -54.00 -18.83 -26.27
C THR A 33 -54.39 -19.18 -27.69
N ASN A 34 -53.49 -19.74 -28.50
CA ASN A 34 -53.78 -20.06 -29.91
C ASN A 34 -54.19 -21.52 -30.13
N GLY A 35 -54.27 -22.33 -29.08
CA GLY A 35 -54.63 -23.73 -29.17
C GLY A 35 -56.04 -23.94 -29.74
N ALA A 36 -56.25 -25.10 -30.37
CA ALA A 36 -57.52 -25.49 -30.95
C ALA A 36 -57.80 -26.98 -30.78
N LEU A 37 -59.03 -27.30 -30.42
CA LEU A 37 -59.52 -28.67 -30.22
C LEU A 37 -60.74 -28.92 -31.10
N ILE A 38 -60.88 -30.16 -31.57
CA ILE A 38 -62.07 -30.64 -32.28
C ILE A 38 -62.58 -31.93 -31.65
N ALA A 39 -63.89 -31.99 -31.40
CA ALA A 39 -64.57 -33.21 -30.99
C ALA A 39 -65.07 -33.95 -32.25
N VAL A 40 -64.59 -35.17 -32.45
CA VAL A 40 -64.97 -36.04 -33.57
C VAL A 40 -65.74 -37.24 -33.05
N PRO A 41 -67.06 -37.34 -33.31
CA PRO A 41 -67.84 -38.53 -32.97
C PRO A 41 -67.46 -39.74 -33.86
N ASP A 42 -67.06 -40.84 -33.25
CA ASP A 42 -66.77 -42.13 -33.89
C ASP A 42 -68.03 -43.02 -34.01
N PHE A 43 -69.00 -42.86 -33.11
CA PHE A 43 -70.24 -43.64 -33.05
C PHE A 43 -71.44 -42.75 -32.64
N GLY A 44 -72.66 -43.26 -32.82
CA GLY A 44 -73.93 -42.58 -32.49
C GLY A 44 -74.79 -42.27 -33.72
N THR A 45 -75.94 -41.63 -33.51
CA THR A 45 -76.86 -41.26 -34.60
C THR A 45 -76.80 -39.76 -34.88
N ALA A 46 -76.37 -39.35 -36.08
CA ALA A 46 -76.36 -37.94 -36.50
C ALA A 46 -77.81 -37.38 -36.65
N PRO A 47 -78.03 -36.06 -36.46
CA PRO A 47 -77.05 -35.02 -36.13
C PRO A 47 -76.55 -35.05 -34.68
N TYR A 48 -75.35 -34.51 -34.46
CA TYR A 48 -74.74 -34.36 -33.14
C TYR A 48 -74.83 -32.90 -32.66
N SER A 49 -74.98 -32.72 -31.35
CA SER A 49 -74.86 -31.43 -30.67
C SER A 49 -73.73 -31.47 -29.63
N TYR A 50 -73.10 -30.32 -29.40
CA TYR A 50 -71.92 -30.18 -28.57
C TYR A 50 -72.18 -29.14 -27.49
N LEU A 51 -71.63 -29.36 -26.30
CA LEU A 51 -71.56 -28.35 -25.24
C LEU A 51 -70.21 -28.48 -24.54
N TRP A 52 -69.34 -27.52 -24.77
CA TRP A 52 -68.04 -27.41 -24.09
C TRP A 52 -68.20 -26.75 -22.72
N ASN A 53 -67.26 -26.97 -21.80
CA ASN A 53 -67.16 -26.21 -20.54
C ASN A 53 -66.93 -24.70 -20.75
N THR A 54 -66.52 -24.29 -21.94
CA THR A 54 -66.44 -22.89 -22.38
C THR A 54 -67.78 -22.33 -22.87
N LEU A 55 -68.86 -23.11 -22.80
CA LEU A 55 -70.20 -22.82 -23.33
C LEU A 55 -70.30 -22.78 -24.86
N ALA A 56 -69.22 -23.11 -25.58
CA ALA A 56 -69.28 -23.26 -27.03
C ALA A 56 -70.13 -24.48 -27.43
N THR A 57 -70.84 -24.37 -28.55
CA THR A 57 -71.74 -25.42 -29.07
C THR A 57 -71.32 -25.96 -30.44
N THR A 58 -70.12 -25.62 -30.89
CA THR A 58 -69.53 -26.06 -32.16
C THR A 58 -68.66 -27.30 -31.95
N PRO A 59 -68.44 -28.12 -33.00
CA PRO A 59 -67.55 -29.28 -32.92
C PRO A 59 -66.09 -28.89 -32.65
N ALA A 60 -65.67 -27.71 -33.09
CA ALA A 60 -64.32 -27.16 -32.86
C ALA A 60 -64.38 -25.91 -32.00
N ILE A 61 -63.38 -25.75 -31.14
CA ILE A 61 -63.11 -24.56 -30.32
C ILE A 61 -61.67 -24.11 -30.56
N HIS A 62 -61.46 -22.79 -30.54
CA HIS A 62 -60.20 -22.12 -30.88
C HIS A 62 -59.91 -21.01 -29.87
N ASN A 63 -58.74 -20.41 -29.97
CA ASN A 63 -58.24 -19.40 -29.05
C ASN A 63 -58.11 -19.91 -27.60
N LEU A 64 -57.57 -21.13 -27.44
CA LEU A 64 -57.48 -21.83 -26.17
C LEU A 64 -56.08 -21.68 -25.56
N GLY A 65 -56.04 -21.34 -24.26
CA GLY A 65 -54.83 -21.46 -23.44
C GLY A 65 -54.73 -22.82 -22.74
N SER A 66 -53.65 -23.04 -21.99
CA SER A 66 -53.41 -24.28 -21.26
C SER A 66 -54.54 -24.55 -20.25
N GLY A 67 -55.05 -25.78 -20.22
CA GLY A 67 -56.15 -26.14 -19.31
C GLY A 67 -56.93 -27.38 -19.71
N SER A 68 -57.88 -27.75 -18.86
CA SER A 68 -58.75 -28.90 -19.06
C SER A 68 -60.04 -28.51 -19.78
N TYR A 69 -60.24 -29.08 -20.96
CA TYR A 69 -61.42 -28.85 -21.78
C TYR A 69 -62.29 -30.10 -21.79
N ASN A 70 -63.56 -29.93 -21.46
CA ASN A 70 -64.53 -31.01 -21.56
C ASN A 70 -65.68 -30.67 -22.48
N VAL A 71 -66.12 -31.66 -23.24
CA VAL A 71 -67.25 -31.56 -24.18
C VAL A 71 -68.27 -32.64 -23.88
N THR A 72 -69.53 -32.22 -23.79
CA THR A 72 -70.68 -33.12 -23.82
C THR A 72 -71.17 -33.22 -25.25
N VAL A 73 -71.16 -34.43 -25.82
CA VAL A 73 -71.68 -34.72 -27.16
C VAL A 73 -73.01 -35.45 -27.01
N THR A 74 -74.06 -34.92 -27.62
CA THR A 74 -75.41 -35.53 -27.63
C THR A 74 -75.81 -35.88 -29.04
N ASP A 75 -76.26 -37.12 -29.26
CA ASP A 75 -76.72 -37.60 -30.56
C ASP A 75 -78.22 -37.39 -30.78
N ALA A 76 -78.72 -37.72 -31.98
CA ALA A 76 -80.13 -37.56 -32.35
C ALA A 76 -81.10 -38.42 -31.52
N LEU A 77 -80.60 -39.46 -30.83
CA LEU A 77 -81.39 -40.31 -29.93
C LEU A 77 -81.31 -39.84 -28.47
N SER A 78 -80.76 -38.64 -28.23
CA SER A 78 -80.58 -38.03 -26.89
C SER A 78 -79.60 -38.78 -25.99
N ALA A 79 -78.72 -39.63 -26.55
CA ALA A 79 -77.65 -40.24 -25.79
C ALA A 79 -76.48 -39.26 -25.64
N THR A 80 -75.98 -39.11 -24.41
CA THR A 80 -74.92 -38.15 -24.07
C THR A 80 -73.64 -38.85 -23.64
N SER A 81 -72.49 -38.32 -24.07
CA SER A 81 -71.17 -38.72 -23.57
C SER A 81 -70.31 -37.49 -23.27
N VAL A 82 -69.46 -37.57 -22.25
CA VAL A 82 -68.55 -36.50 -21.84
C VAL A 82 -67.11 -36.94 -22.10
N TYR A 83 -66.32 -36.04 -22.71
CA TYR A 83 -64.89 -36.24 -22.97
C TYR A 83 -64.11 -35.09 -22.38
N SER A 84 -62.92 -35.38 -21.88
CA SER A 84 -61.97 -34.40 -21.37
C SER A 84 -60.65 -34.50 -22.12
N TYR A 85 -60.03 -33.35 -22.36
CA TYR A 85 -58.68 -33.23 -22.91
C TYR A 85 -57.94 -32.14 -22.13
N ASP A 86 -56.74 -32.46 -21.64
CA ASP A 86 -55.86 -31.50 -20.99
C ASP A 86 -54.91 -30.95 -22.04
N LEU A 87 -55.19 -29.72 -22.50
CA LEU A 87 -54.35 -29.02 -23.45
C LEU A 87 -53.17 -28.41 -22.68
N THR A 88 -51.96 -28.88 -22.99
CA THR A 88 -50.72 -28.42 -22.36
C THR A 88 -50.02 -27.39 -23.24
N GLU A 89 -49.19 -26.55 -22.61
CA GLU A 89 -48.29 -25.63 -23.29
C GLU A 89 -46.82 -26.02 -23.04
N PRO A 90 -45.87 -25.56 -23.88
CA PRO A 90 -44.44 -25.73 -23.61
C PRO A 90 -44.01 -25.08 -22.29
N ALA A 91 -42.92 -25.59 -21.70
CA ALA A 91 -42.27 -24.94 -20.57
C ALA A 91 -41.74 -23.55 -20.97
N LEU A 92 -41.67 -22.61 -20.04
CA LEU A 92 -41.06 -21.30 -20.30
C LEU A 92 -39.57 -21.44 -20.62
N ILE A 93 -39.08 -20.75 -21.66
CA ILE A 93 -37.64 -20.68 -21.96
C ILE A 93 -36.94 -19.90 -20.83
N GLN A 94 -35.87 -20.46 -20.29
CA GLN A 94 -35.04 -19.87 -19.23
C GLN A 94 -33.60 -19.76 -19.72
N ILE A 95 -33.01 -18.59 -19.50
CA ILE A 95 -31.58 -18.32 -19.72
C ILE A 95 -30.95 -18.21 -18.34
N VAL A 96 -29.91 -19.01 -18.08
CA VAL A 96 -29.16 -18.96 -16.82
C VAL A 96 -27.70 -18.70 -17.14
N THR A 97 -27.13 -17.65 -16.56
CA THR A 97 -25.69 -17.39 -16.67
C THR A 97 -24.90 -18.34 -15.79
N ASN A 98 -23.96 -19.09 -16.37
CA ASN A 98 -23.09 -20.01 -15.64
C ASN A 98 -21.79 -19.31 -15.19
N THR A 99 -21.00 -18.82 -16.15
CA THR A 99 -19.77 -18.07 -15.86
C THR A 99 -19.63 -16.82 -16.72
N ILE A 100 -19.00 -15.79 -16.15
CA ILE A 100 -18.64 -14.56 -16.86
C ILE A 100 -17.14 -14.33 -16.67
N ALA A 101 -16.42 -14.23 -17.77
CA ALA A 101 -15.02 -13.81 -17.78
C ALA A 101 -14.97 -12.32 -18.14
N ALA A 102 -14.42 -11.50 -17.25
CA ALA A 102 -14.23 -10.09 -17.52
C ALA A 102 -13.24 -9.88 -18.67
N SER A 103 -13.44 -8.82 -19.44
CA SER A 103 -12.38 -8.30 -20.30
C SER A 103 -11.30 -7.65 -19.43
N THR A 104 -10.03 -7.82 -19.82
CA THR A 104 -8.88 -7.37 -19.02
C THR A 104 -8.51 -5.90 -19.22
N CYS A 105 -9.21 -5.19 -20.09
CA CYS A 105 -8.98 -3.78 -20.43
C CYS A 105 -10.12 -3.27 -21.30
N ASP A 106 -10.40 -1.96 -21.22
CA ASP A 106 -11.34 -1.38 -22.17
C ASP A 106 -10.79 -1.58 -23.58
N GLY A 107 -11.67 -2.13 -24.40
CA GLY A 107 -11.38 -2.36 -25.79
C GLY A 107 -10.66 -3.66 -26.16
N ILE A 108 -10.25 -4.50 -25.21
CA ILE A 108 -9.71 -5.83 -25.49
C ILE A 108 -10.83 -6.86 -25.63
N ASN A 109 -10.74 -7.66 -26.68
CA ASN A 109 -11.68 -8.72 -27.03
C ASN A 109 -11.27 -10.04 -26.35
N ASN A 110 -11.31 -10.12 -25.03
CA ASN A 110 -10.99 -11.34 -24.27
C ASN A 110 -11.97 -11.67 -23.14
N GLY A 111 -13.06 -10.90 -22.99
CA GLY A 111 -14.19 -11.27 -22.15
C GLY A 111 -15.00 -12.42 -22.75
N ALA A 112 -15.82 -13.06 -21.92
CA ALA A 112 -16.70 -14.16 -22.32
C ALA A 112 -17.94 -14.28 -21.41
N ALA A 113 -18.99 -14.87 -21.95
CA ALA A 113 -20.17 -15.30 -21.22
C ALA A 113 -20.55 -16.73 -21.61
N ASP A 114 -20.69 -17.58 -20.59
CA ASP A 114 -21.15 -18.97 -20.67
C ASP A 114 -22.54 -19.04 -20.06
N ILE A 115 -23.51 -19.54 -20.82
CA ILE A 115 -24.91 -19.60 -20.44
C ILE A 115 -25.47 -21.01 -20.62
N LEU A 116 -26.60 -21.27 -19.96
CA LEU A 116 -27.39 -22.47 -20.14
C LEU A 116 -28.83 -22.09 -20.47
N VAL A 117 -29.36 -22.67 -21.55
CA VAL A 117 -30.76 -22.52 -21.95
C VAL A 117 -31.56 -23.79 -21.67
N SER A 118 -32.77 -23.61 -21.10
CA SER A 118 -33.71 -24.71 -20.84
C SER A 118 -35.17 -24.27 -21.07
N GLY A 119 -36.11 -25.22 -21.16
CA GLY A 119 -37.53 -24.93 -21.44
C GLY A 119 -37.85 -24.80 -22.93
N GLY A 120 -39.04 -24.31 -23.29
CA GLY A 120 -39.50 -24.23 -24.68
C GLY A 120 -39.47 -25.56 -25.43
N VAL A 121 -39.38 -25.48 -26.76
CA VAL A 121 -39.27 -26.63 -27.66
C VAL A 121 -37.91 -26.64 -28.38
N PRO A 122 -36.96 -27.51 -27.98
CA PRO A 122 -35.66 -27.63 -28.64
C PRO A 122 -35.78 -27.92 -30.15
N ALA A 123 -34.90 -27.46 -31.04
CA ALA A 123 -33.62 -26.76 -30.83
C ALA A 123 -33.74 -25.23 -30.72
N TYR A 124 -32.70 -24.57 -30.21
CA TYR A 124 -32.65 -23.12 -30.06
C TYR A 124 -31.72 -22.44 -31.08
N THR A 125 -32.04 -21.20 -31.41
CA THR A 125 -31.16 -20.26 -32.10
C THR A 125 -30.83 -19.10 -31.17
N TYR A 126 -29.59 -18.61 -31.23
CA TYR A 126 -29.09 -17.55 -30.38
C TYR A 126 -28.78 -16.31 -31.22
N TYR A 127 -29.08 -15.14 -30.67
CA TYR A 127 -28.67 -13.87 -31.24
C TYR A 127 -28.24 -12.91 -30.13
N TRP A 128 -26.95 -12.60 -30.12
CA TRP A 128 -26.36 -11.65 -29.20
C TRP A 128 -26.08 -10.34 -29.91
N ARG A 129 -26.29 -9.22 -29.21
CA ARG A 129 -25.88 -7.89 -29.66
C ARG A 129 -25.34 -7.08 -28.50
N ASP A 130 -24.20 -6.43 -28.72
CA ASP A 130 -23.71 -5.40 -27.80
C ASP A 130 -24.67 -4.18 -27.81
N VAL A 131 -25.06 -3.67 -26.64
CA VAL A 131 -26.02 -2.55 -26.60
C VAL A 131 -25.42 -1.22 -27.03
N ASN A 132 -24.09 -1.08 -26.92
CA ASN A 132 -23.36 0.16 -27.21
C ASN A 132 -22.62 0.09 -28.55
N PHE A 133 -22.41 -1.11 -29.10
CA PHE A 133 -21.69 -1.35 -30.35
C PHE A 133 -22.49 -2.25 -31.29
N ASP A 134 -22.15 -2.30 -32.57
CA ASP A 134 -22.89 -3.12 -33.56
C ASP A 134 -22.29 -4.54 -33.76
N SER A 135 -21.67 -5.10 -32.71
CA SER A 135 -21.15 -6.47 -32.74
C SER A 135 -22.28 -7.47 -32.50
N THR A 136 -22.28 -8.58 -33.26
CA THR A 136 -23.32 -9.62 -33.18
C THR A 136 -22.72 -11.03 -33.16
N PHE A 137 -23.38 -11.95 -32.43
CA PHE A 137 -22.95 -13.35 -32.27
C PHE A 137 -24.16 -14.30 -32.32
N TYR A 138 -23.94 -15.57 -32.69
CA TYR A 138 -25.00 -16.54 -32.97
C TYR A 138 -24.81 -17.92 -32.31
N THR A 139 -23.94 -17.99 -31.31
CA THR A 139 -23.64 -19.20 -30.52
C THR A 139 -24.31 -19.11 -29.16
N GLU A 140 -24.47 -20.26 -28.48
CA GLU A 140 -24.97 -20.31 -27.10
C GLU A 140 -24.07 -19.46 -26.20
N ASP A 141 -22.77 -19.77 -26.17
CA ASP A 141 -21.76 -18.99 -25.46
C ASP A 141 -21.13 -17.94 -26.36
N ILE A 142 -20.64 -16.84 -25.76
CA ILE A 142 -19.82 -15.84 -26.45
C ILE A 142 -18.46 -15.72 -25.77
N SER A 143 -17.41 -15.54 -26.57
CA SER A 143 -16.04 -15.34 -26.07
C SER A 143 -15.26 -14.44 -27.02
N GLY A 144 -14.15 -13.88 -26.53
CA GLY A 144 -13.37 -12.93 -27.31
C GLY A 144 -14.12 -11.63 -27.57
N VAL A 145 -14.90 -11.17 -26.59
CA VAL A 145 -15.69 -9.94 -26.67
C VAL A 145 -15.15 -8.89 -25.71
N ARG A 146 -15.57 -7.63 -25.87
CA ARG A 146 -15.18 -6.54 -24.98
C ARG A 146 -15.96 -6.62 -23.68
N GLY A 147 -15.50 -5.91 -22.65
CA GLY A 147 -16.36 -5.56 -21.53
C GLY A 147 -17.52 -4.70 -22.05
N GLY A 148 -18.74 -4.97 -21.59
CA GLY A 148 -19.92 -4.35 -22.17
C GLY A 148 -21.22 -5.02 -21.70
N THR A 149 -22.34 -4.46 -22.14
CA THR A 149 -23.66 -5.03 -21.89
C THR A 149 -24.15 -5.68 -23.17
N TYR A 150 -24.49 -6.96 -23.11
CA TYR A 150 -24.93 -7.77 -24.24
C TYR A 150 -26.38 -8.18 -24.04
N ARG A 151 -27.21 -7.91 -25.05
CA ARG A 151 -28.58 -8.42 -25.13
C ARG A 151 -28.55 -9.75 -25.87
N ILE A 152 -29.08 -10.80 -25.25
CA ILE A 152 -29.30 -12.09 -25.89
C ILE A 152 -30.78 -12.25 -26.22
N GLU A 153 -31.05 -12.76 -27.41
CA GLU A 153 -32.33 -13.29 -27.87
C GLU A 153 -32.18 -14.79 -28.13
N VAL A 154 -33.07 -15.57 -27.53
CA VAL A 154 -33.13 -17.01 -27.71
C VAL A 154 -34.49 -17.36 -28.30
N THR A 155 -34.45 -18.04 -29.44
CA THR A 155 -35.65 -18.49 -30.16
C THR A 155 -35.65 -20.01 -30.24
N ASP A 156 -36.76 -20.64 -29.85
CA ASP A 156 -36.92 -22.09 -29.96
C ASP A 156 -37.42 -22.54 -31.33
N SER A 157 -37.61 -23.86 -31.52
CA SER A 157 -38.02 -24.41 -32.81
C SER A 157 -39.46 -24.09 -33.22
N TRP A 158 -40.29 -23.59 -32.29
CA TRP A 158 -41.66 -23.15 -32.53
C TRP A 158 -41.77 -21.62 -32.65
N ASN A 159 -40.63 -20.92 -32.71
CA ASN A 159 -40.48 -19.46 -32.83
C ASN A 159 -40.88 -18.68 -31.57
N CYS A 160 -40.83 -19.32 -30.39
CA CYS A 160 -40.99 -18.64 -29.12
C CYS A 160 -39.70 -17.94 -28.74
N MET A 161 -39.79 -16.65 -28.41
CA MET A 161 -38.63 -15.79 -28.16
C MET A 161 -38.58 -15.33 -26.71
N VAL A 162 -37.41 -15.40 -26.11
CA VAL A 162 -37.10 -14.74 -24.84
C VAL A 162 -35.84 -13.89 -24.98
N PHE A 163 -35.74 -12.86 -24.15
CA PHE A 163 -34.60 -11.96 -24.12
C PHE A 163 -34.01 -11.87 -22.73
N ASP A 164 -32.71 -11.71 -22.65
CA ASP A 164 -32.01 -11.36 -21.41
C ASP A 164 -30.89 -10.35 -21.68
N THR A 165 -30.35 -9.76 -20.61
CA THR A 165 -29.24 -8.81 -20.68
C THR A 165 -28.13 -9.24 -19.73
N ILE A 166 -26.95 -9.49 -20.29
CA ILE A 166 -25.77 -9.95 -19.56
C ILE A 166 -24.69 -8.87 -19.61
N VAL A 167 -24.11 -8.57 -18.46
CA VAL A 167 -23.01 -7.61 -18.34
C VAL A 167 -21.70 -8.37 -18.23
N ILE A 168 -20.80 -8.16 -19.19
CA ILE A 168 -19.42 -8.61 -19.14
C ILE A 168 -18.60 -7.48 -18.52
N PRO A 169 -18.05 -7.66 -17.30
CA PRO A 169 -17.25 -6.62 -16.66
C PRO A 169 -16.01 -6.28 -17.49
N ASN A 170 -15.56 -5.04 -17.34
CA ASN A 170 -14.23 -4.63 -17.74
C ASN A 170 -13.39 -4.44 -16.48
N VAL A 171 -12.24 -5.10 -16.42
CA VAL A 171 -11.28 -4.95 -15.31
C VAL A 171 -10.07 -4.21 -15.86
N ASP A 172 -9.97 -2.92 -15.55
CA ASP A 172 -8.86 -2.05 -15.97
C ASP A 172 -7.59 -2.30 -15.13
N THR A 173 -7.05 -3.51 -15.16
CA THR A 173 -5.79 -3.82 -14.45
C THR A 173 -4.74 -4.33 -15.42
N ILE A 174 -3.73 -3.50 -15.67
CA ILE A 174 -2.48 -3.94 -16.30
C ILE A 174 -1.61 -4.57 -15.19
N PRO A 175 -1.17 -5.83 -15.29
CA PRO A 175 -0.30 -6.38 -14.25
C PRO A 175 1.04 -5.62 -14.24
N TYR A 176 1.53 -5.26 -13.05
CA TYR A 176 2.74 -4.47 -12.86
C TYR A 176 3.59 -5.02 -11.70
N SER A 177 4.86 -4.66 -11.68
CA SER A 177 5.75 -4.79 -10.53
C SER A 177 6.27 -3.41 -10.15
N ALA A 178 6.37 -3.16 -8.84
CA ALA A 178 6.91 -1.92 -8.31
C ALA A 178 8.12 -2.23 -7.40
N ASN A 179 9.13 -1.38 -7.46
CA ASN A 179 10.20 -1.33 -6.48
C ASN A 179 10.15 0.08 -5.84
N LEU A 180 9.94 0.09 -4.52
CA LEU A 180 9.72 1.28 -3.71
C LEU A 180 10.91 1.45 -2.77
N VAL A 181 11.60 2.58 -2.86
CA VAL A 181 12.58 3.02 -1.87
C VAL A 181 11.88 4.01 -0.94
N GLY A 182 11.51 3.51 0.24
CA GLY A 182 10.39 3.99 1.04
C GLY A 182 10.59 5.18 1.97
N TYR A 183 11.77 5.83 2.02
CA TYR A 183 12.02 6.83 3.06
C TYR A 183 12.69 8.10 2.54
N VAL A 184 12.10 9.24 2.92
CA VAL A 184 12.55 10.62 2.70
C VAL A 184 13.11 11.16 4.01
N CYS A 185 14.36 11.64 4.01
CA CYS A 185 14.96 12.31 5.17
C CYS A 185 15.48 13.70 4.78
N ASN A 186 15.24 14.71 5.63
CA ASN A 186 15.79 16.06 5.52
C ASN A 186 15.67 16.71 4.13
N GLY A 187 14.56 16.47 3.41
CA GLY A 187 14.32 17.02 2.08
C GLY A 187 14.99 16.27 0.91
N LEU A 188 15.64 15.12 1.15
CA LEU A 188 16.08 14.21 0.10
C LEU A 188 14.97 13.21 -0.25
N LYS A 189 14.68 13.19 -1.54
CA LYS A 189 13.54 12.61 -2.21
C LYS A 189 13.65 11.07 -2.30
N GLY A 190 12.58 10.33 -1.95
CA GLY A 190 12.46 8.88 -2.12
C GLY A 190 12.41 8.52 -3.60
N SER A 191 12.50 7.23 -3.94
CA SER A 191 12.36 6.81 -5.35
C SER A 191 11.39 5.64 -5.52
N ALA A 192 10.57 5.71 -6.55
CA ALA A 192 9.69 4.64 -6.97
C ALA A 192 10.00 4.29 -8.42
N SER A 193 9.99 3.00 -8.73
CA SER A 193 10.04 2.49 -10.10
C SER A 193 8.91 1.49 -10.31
N VAL A 194 8.24 1.56 -11.46
CA VAL A 194 7.11 0.73 -11.81
C VAL A 194 7.28 0.17 -13.22
N ARG A 195 6.92 -1.09 -13.41
CA ARG A 195 7.05 -1.82 -14.67
C ARG A 195 5.79 -2.65 -14.94
N ALA A 196 5.22 -2.54 -16.15
CA ALA A 196 4.21 -3.51 -16.61
C ALA A 196 4.84 -4.90 -16.83
N THR A 197 4.27 -5.97 -16.25
CA THR A 197 4.88 -7.31 -16.21
C THR A 197 4.54 -8.19 -17.41
N ASN A 198 3.51 -7.86 -18.19
CA ASN A 198 3.08 -8.60 -19.39
C ASN A 198 3.25 -7.80 -20.69
N ALA A 199 4.17 -6.83 -20.73
CA ALA A 199 4.49 -6.07 -21.93
C ALA A 199 4.93 -7.02 -23.07
N THR A 200 4.11 -7.10 -24.12
CA THR A 200 4.45 -7.87 -25.32
C THR A 200 5.41 -7.03 -26.18
N ALA A 201 6.39 -7.66 -26.85
CA ALA A 201 7.35 -6.94 -27.69
C ALA A 201 6.64 -6.13 -28.79
N GLY A 202 6.84 -4.81 -28.81
CA GLY A 202 6.19 -3.87 -29.74
C GLY A 202 5.12 -2.97 -29.11
N TYR A 203 4.71 -3.23 -27.86
CA TYR A 203 3.80 -2.36 -27.10
C TYR A 203 4.56 -1.21 -26.44
N TYR A 204 3.96 -0.03 -26.42
CA TYR A 204 4.52 1.18 -25.83
C TYR A 204 3.60 1.66 -24.72
N TYR A 205 4.16 1.86 -23.53
CA TYR A 205 3.42 2.27 -22.34
C TYR A 205 3.79 3.70 -21.96
N THR A 206 2.78 4.53 -21.67
CA THR A 206 3.00 5.87 -21.12
C THR A 206 2.81 5.82 -19.61
N TYR A 207 3.74 6.41 -18.87
CA TYR A 207 3.67 6.50 -17.42
C TYR A 207 3.42 7.96 -17.03
N SER A 208 2.32 8.21 -16.34
CA SER A 208 2.02 9.51 -15.75
C SER A 208 1.99 9.40 -14.24
N TRP A 209 2.75 10.25 -13.56
CA TRP A 209 2.78 10.31 -12.11
C TRP A 209 1.92 11.50 -11.69
N ASP A 210 0.90 11.26 -10.88
CA ASP A 210 0.15 12.35 -10.25
C ASP A 210 1.01 12.93 -9.12
N THR A 211 1.85 13.91 -9.48
CA THR A 211 2.62 14.67 -8.51
C THR A 211 2.40 16.15 -8.80
N ASP A 212 1.99 16.92 -7.79
CA ASP A 212 1.97 18.38 -7.84
C ASP A 212 3.36 19.00 -8.12
N PHE A 213 4.42 18.18 -8.29
CA PHE A 213 5.82 18.58 -8.24
C PHE A 213 6.66 18.24 -9.49
N VAL A 214 6.10 17.54 -10.49
CA VAL A 214 6.77 17.29 -11.77
C VAL A 214 5.80 17.54 -12.92
N ASP A 215 5.98 18.67 -13.60
CA ASP A 215 5.39 18.93 -14.91
C ASP A 215 6.05 17.97 -15.92
N GLY A 216 5.37 16.88 -16.27
CA GLY A 216 5.86 15.94 -17.28
C GLY A 216 5.10 14.63 -17.35
N SER A 217 4.30 14.47 -18.41
CA SER A 217 3.95 13.14 -18.93
C SER A 217 5.20 12.54 -19.57
N PHE A 218 5.61 11.34 -19.15
CA PHE A 218 6.80 10.67 -19.69
C PHE A 218 6.39 9.48 -20.57
N THR A 219 6.74 9.55 -21.85
CA THR A 219 6.56 8.46 -22.82
C THR A 219 7.87 7.69 -22.97
N THR A 220 7.90 6.38 -22.73
CA THR A 220 9.07 5.54 -23.01
C THR A 220 8.68 4.28 -23.79
N ASN A 221 9.63 3.79 -24.58
CA ASN A 221 9.57 2.58 -25.38
C ASN A 221 10.30 1.40 -24.72
N ASP A 222 10.63 1.52 -23.42
CA ASP A 222 11.50 0.59 -22.72
C ASP A 222 10.73 -0.27 -21.70
N THR A 223 10.86 -1.59 -21.84
CA THR A 223 10.37 -2.57 -20.86
C THR A 223 11.17 -2.57 -19.56
N ILE A 224 12.24 -1.76 -19.46
CA ILE A 224 13.20 -1.69 -18.37
C ILE A 224 13.43 -0.23 -17.93
N TYR A 225 12.40 0.63 -17.94
CA TYR A 225 12.59 1.98 -17.42
C TYR A 225 12.64 1.99 -15.88
N GLN A 226 13.87 2.09 -15.33
CA GLN A 226 14.15 2.43 -13.93
C GLN A 226 14.19 3.95 -13.73
N GLY A 227 13.13 4.65 -14.12
CA GLY A 227 13.00 6.07 -13.83
C GLY A 227 12.72 6.28 -12.36
N GLY A 228 13.75 6.36 -11.54
CA GLY A 228 13.60 6.83 -10.18
C GLY A 228 13.11 8.27 -10.22
N VAL A 229 11.81 8.46 -10.08
CA VAL A 229 11.27 9.80 -9.81
C VAL A 229 11.57 10.06 -8.34
N SER A 230 12.16 11.23 -8.12
CA SER A 230 12.58 11.64 -6.80
C SER A 230 11.35 12.31 -6.15
N LEU A 231 10.69 11.59 -5.24
CA LEU A 231 9.38 11.92 -4.67
C LEU A 231 9.48 12.38 -3.21
N LEU A 232 8.61 13.30 -2.81
CA LEU A 232 8.43 13.65 -1.40
C LEU A 232 7.61 12.55 -0.69
N ALA A 233 7.41 12.67 0.61
CA ALA A 233 6.43 11.83 1.29
C ALA A 233 5.02 12.20 0.81
N GLY A 234 4.19 11.20 0.57
CA GLY A 234 2.86 11.40 -0.01
C GLY A 234 2.28 10.12 -0.61
N THR A 235 1.00 10.19 -0.94
CA THR A 235 0.32 9.18 -1.74
C THR A 235 0.40 9.58 -3.21
N TYR A 236 0.68 8.61 -4.06
CA TYR A 236 0.92 8.82 -5.48
C TYR A 236 0.12 7.81 -6.29
N THR A 237 -0.50 8.29 -7.37
CA THR A 237 -1.16 7.45 -8.37
C THR A 237 -0.34 7.45 -9.65
N ILE A 238 0.00 6.25 -10.13
CA ILE A 238 0.60 6.06 -11.47
C ILE A 238 -0.49 5.63 -12.43
N THR A 239 -0.58 6.33 -13.54
CA THR A 239 -1.33 5.86 -14.71
C THR A 239 -0.39 5.18 -15.68
N ILE A 240 -0.64 3.91 -15.98
CA ILE A 240 0.02 3.16 -17.05
C ILE A 240 -0.94 3.09 -18.22
N THR A 241 -0.62 3.73 -19.35
CA THR A 241 -1.44 3.66 -20.56
C THR A 241 -0.80 2.74 -21.59
N ASP A 242 -1.48 1.68 -22.01
CA ASP A 242 -1.15 0.97 -23.24
C ASP A 242 -1.61 1.84 -24.42
N ASN A 243 -0.66 2.39 -25.17
CA ASN A 243 -0.99 3.34 -26.23
C ASN A 243 -1.52 2.67 -27.52
N GLN A 244 -1.49 1.34 -27.65
CA GLN A 244 -2.14 0.65 -28.78
C GLN A 244 -3.63 0.46 -28.55
N THR A 245 -4.00 0.11 -27.32
CA THR A 245 -5.39 -0.14 -26.92
C THR A 245 -6.04 1.07 -26.27
N SER A 246 -5.26 2.09 -25.90
CA SER A 246 -5.65 3.20 -25.02
C SER A 246 -6.10 2.75 -23.62
N CYS A 247 -5.83 1.50 -23.22
CA CYS A 247 -6.15 0.98 -21.89
C CYS A 247 -5.31 1.68 -20.83
N GLN A 248 -5.94 2.08 -19.72
CA GLN A 248 -5.27 2.71 -18.59
C GLN A 248 -5.41 1.85 -17.34
N GLY A 249 -4.28 1.52 -16.69
CA GLY A 249 -4.25 0.98 -15.34
C GLY A 249 -3.83 2.07 -14.35
N TYR A 250 -4.44 2.07 -13.16
CA TYR A 250 -4.15 3.01 -12.08
C TYR A 250 -3.55 2.26 -10.89
N TYR A 251 -2.47 2.79 -10.32
CA TYR A 251 -1.77 2.17 -9.20
C TYR A 251 -1.42 3.19 -8.14
N ASP A 252 -2.01 2.99 -6.97
CA ASP A 252 -1.72 3.80 -5.81
C ASP A 252 -0.59 3.19 -4.99
N PHE A 253 0.34 4.03 -4.55
CA PHE A 253 1.34 3.67 -3.56
C PHE A 253 1.62 4.87 -2.67
N THR A 254 2.20 4.62 -1.50
CA THR A 254 2.54 5.67 -0.55
C THR A 254 4.05 5.64 -0.29
N ILE A 255 4.67 6.82 -0.37
CA ILE A 255 6.01 7.05 0.16
C ILE A 255 5.83 7.63 1.56
N ASN A 256 6.23 6.87 2.58
CA ASN A 256 6.07 7.29 3.96
C ASN A 256 7.16 8.31 4.34
N GLN A 257 6.79 9.31 5.15
CA GLN A 257 7.78 10.12 5.85
C GLN A 257 8.30 9.33 7.05
N SER A 258 9.60 9.46 7.38
CA SER A 258 10.10 8.93 8.66
C SER A 258 9.32 9.57 9.82
N GLU A 259 8.66 8.75 10.65
CA GLU A 259 7.75 9.21 11.70
C GLU A 259 8.47 9.91 12.86
N THR A 260 9.79 9.77 12.95
CA THR A 260 10.59 10.46 13.97
C THR A 260 11.82 11.12 13.34
N PRO A 261 11.93 12.45 13.31
CA PRO A 261 13.13 13.11 12.82
C PRO A 261 14.32 12.75 13.72
N MET A 262 15.46 12.39 13.12
CA MET A 262 16.70 12.14 13.88
C MET A 262 17.22 13.46 14.47
N VAL A 263 17.25 13.54 15.80
CA VAL A 263 17.79 14.65 16.58
C VAL A 263 19.03 14.16 17.33
N VAL A 264 20.15 14.83 17.12
CA VAL A 264 21.40 14.59 17.82
C VAL A 264 21.67 15.78 18.74
N SER A 265 22.03 15.51 19.99
CA SER A 265 22.53 16.51 20.93
C SER A 265 23.84 16.04 21.54
N GLU A 266 24.72 16.97 21.87
CA GLU A 266 26.04 16.68 22.42
C GLU A 266 26.20 17.19 23.86
N THR A 267 26.95 16.43 24.66
CA THR A 267 27.53 16.87 25.92
C THR A 267 29.04 16.86 25.77
N VAL A 268 29.68 17.99 26.07
CA VAL A 268 31.13 18.18 25.85
C VAL A 268 31.81 18.44 27.19
N VAL A 269 32.92 17.73 27.43
CA VAL A 269 33.86 18.05 28.50
C VAL A 269 35.07 18.70 27.85
N HIS A 270 35.37 19.93 28.26
CA HIS A 270 36.53 20.68 27.78
C HIS A 270 37.82 20.30 28.52
N ASN A 271 38.94 20.65 27.90
CA ASN A 271 40.24 20.51 28.52
C ASN A 271 40.49 21.70 29.45
N VAL A 272 41.12 21.44 30.59
CA VAL A 272 41.48 22.51 31.52
C VAL A 272 42.65 23.29 30.95
N CYS A 273 43.69 22.60 30.49
CA CYS A 273 44.88 23.20 29.90
C CYS A 273 45.07 22.88 28.42
N ASP A 274 45.96 23.66 27.79
CA ASP A 274 46.53 23.31 26.49
C ASP A 274 47.24 21.96 26.54
N ASN A 275 47.00 21.13 25.52
CA ASN A 275 47.51 19.77 25.34
C ASN A 275 47.01 18.69 26.32
N ASP A 276 46.07 19.00 27.21
CA ASP A 276 45.36 17.98 27.97
C ASP A 276 44.60 17.02 27.03
N THR A 277 44.44 15.77 27.48
CA THR A 277 43.67 14.73 26.78
C THR A 277 42.42 14.32 27.57
N TYR A 278 41.91 15.16 28.46
CA TYR A 278 40.76 14.84 29.29
C TYR A 278 39.41 15.09 28.61
N GLY A 279 39.44 15.78 27.46
CA GLY A 279 38.24 16.12 26.71
C GLY A 279 37.44 14.90 26.30
N SER A 280 36.11 15.04 26.31
CA SER A 280 35.19 14.01 25.84
C SER A 280 33.95 14.61 25.20
N ILE A 281 33.37 13.87 24.26
CA ILE A 281 32.12 14.21 23.59
C ILE A 281 31.20 12.99 23.74
N SER A 282 29.98 13.22 24.24
CA SER A 282 28.92 12.23 24.31
C SER A 282 27.71 12.69 23.50
N LEU A 283 27.20 11.83 22.64
CA LEU A 283 26.01 12.05 21.83
C LEU A 283 24.79 11.41 22.48
N ILE A 284 23.69 12.14 22.48
CA ILE A 284 22.35 11.62 22.75
C ILE A 284 21.58 11.74 21.43
N ILE A 285 21.25 10.59 20.85
CA ILE A 285 20.55 10.49 19.56
C ILE A 285 19.13 10.02 19.86
N THR A 286 18.13 10.71 19.30
CA THR A 286 16.70 10.35 19.42
C THR A 286 16.04 10.44 18.04
N GLY A 287 15.04 9.60 17.78
CA GLY A 287 14.36 9.53 16.47
C GLY A 287 15.18 8.84 15.38
N GLY A 288 14.80 8.99 14.12
CA GLY A 288 15.34 8.19 13.01
C GLY A 288 14.79 6.76 12.99
N ASP A 289 15.24 5.96 12.04
CA ASP A 289 14.90 4.52 11.93
C ASP A 289 16.13 3.65 12.28
N PRO A 290 16.43 3.41 13.57
CA PRO A 290 17.56 2.59 13.98
C PRO A 290 17.20 1.11 14.03
N HIS A 291 17.91 0.27 13.27
CA HIS A 291 17.89 -1.18 13.43
C HIS A 291 19.26 -1.87 13.12
N PRO A 292 20.06 -2.27 14.12
CA PRO A 292 19.88 -2.16 15.58
C PRO A 292 20.56 -0.94 16.23
N ASP A 293 21.44 -0.23 15.52
CA ASP A 293 22.25 0.88 16.05
C ASP A 293 22.48 1.95 14.98
N TYR A 294 22.73 3.20 15.39
CA TYR A 294 23.22 4.23 14.47
C TYR A 294 24.68 3.95 14.06
N ASN A 295 25.01 4.18 12.79
CA ASN A 295 26.38 4.21 12.32
C ASN A 295 26.98 5.59 12.55
N ILE A 296 28.01 5.68 13.39
CA ILE A 296 28.64 6.95 13.78
C ILE A 296 30.09 6.95 13.30
N SER A 297 30.50 8.02 12.62
CA SER A 297 31.91 8.25 12.28
C SER A 297 32.39 9.58 12.83
N TRP A 298 33.64 9.61 13.28
CA TRP A 298 34.28 10.75 13.90
C TRP A 298 35.57 11.11 13.16
N THR A 299 35.85 12.39 13.01
CA THR A 299 37.14 12.92 12.55
C THR A 299 37.57 14.08 13.45
N GLY A 300 38.87 14.30 13.63
CA GLY A 300 39.35 15.36 14.50
C GLY A 300 40.80 15.80 14.24
N PRO A 301 41.39 16.60 15.15
CA PRO A 301 42.75 17.10 15.03
C PRO A 301 43.78 15.95 14.93
N ASN A 302 44.95 16.26 14.37
CA ASN A 302 46.08 15.32 14.26
C ASN A 302 45.73 13.99 13.57
N GLY A 303 44.73 13.98 12.68
CA GLY A 303 44.30 12.78 11.96
C GLY A 303 43.46 11.82 12.81
N PHE A 304 42.90 12.27 13.93
CA PHE A 304 42.00 11.46 14.75
C PHE A 304 40.82 10.95 13.89
N THR A 305 40.55 9.65 13.99
CA THR A 305 39.37 9.00 13.41
C THR A 305 38.84 7.96 14.37
N ALA A 306 37.52 7.83 14.45
CA ALA A 306 36.86 6.76 15.20
C ALA A 306 35.55 6.38 14.52
N THR A 307 35.11 5.14 14.71
CA THR A 307 33.85 4.61 14.16
C THR A 307 33.09 3.85 15.23
N GLY A 308 31.78 4.03 15.27
CA GLY A 308 30.89 3.47 16.29
C GLY A 308 30.97 4.19 17.64
N GLY A 309 29.99 3.91 18.50
CA GLY A 309 29.91 4.44 19.87
C GLY A 309 29.38 5.88 19.95
N THR A 310 28.51 6.14 20.93
CA THR A 310 27.97 7.48 21.22
C THR A 310 28.89 8.34 22.08
N MET A 311 30.02 7.81 22.57
CA MET A 311 30.95 8.54 23.44
C MET A 311 32.38 8.34 22.96
N ILE A 312 33.13 9.44 22.85
CA ILE A 312 34.57 9.47 22.66
C ILE A 312 35.22 10.30 23.76
N SER A 313 36.35 9.85 24.29
CA SER A 313 37.12 10.49 25.37
C SER A 313 38.61 10.44 25.07
N GLY A 314 39.44 11.13 25.84
CA GLY A 314 40.88 11.14 25.58
C GLY A 314 41.29 12.26 24.61
N LEU A 315 40.46 13.30 24.47
CA LEU A 315 40.51 14.23 23.35
C LEU A 315 41.31 15.49 23.69
N VAL A 316 42.15 15.93 22.74
CA VAL A 316 42.85 17.23 22.82
C VAL A 316 41.93 18.38 22.40
N SER A 317 42.33 19.62 22.67
CA SER A 317 41.59 20.78 22.17
C SER A 317 41.59 20.81 20.63
N GLY A 318 40.46 21.21 20.04
CA GLY A 318 40.26 21.28 18.60
C GLY A 318 38.86 20.86 18.14
N ALA A 319 38.65 20.91 16.83
CA ALA A 319 37.36 20.62 16.20
C ALA A 319 37.23 19.14 15.83
N TYR A 320 36.15 18.51 16.31
CA TYR A 320 35.78 17.13 16.01
C TYR A 320 34.49 17.13 15.20
N ASN A 321 34.50 16.50 14.01
CA ASN A 321 33.29 16.31 13.21
C ASN A 321 32.74 14.92 13.44
N TYR A 322 31.41 14.82 13.56
CA TYR A 322 30.72 13.54 13.51
C TYR A 322 29.75 13.47 12.34
N ILE A 323 29.52 12.25 11.87
CA ILE A 323 28.40 11.89 10.99
C ILE A 323 27.66 10.75 11.66
N VAL A 324 26.39 10.96 12.01
CA VAL A 324 25.46 9.92 12.47
C VAL A 324 24.58 9.53 11.29
N THR A 325 24.50 8.23 11.01
CA THR A 325 23.67 7.66 9.93
C THR A 325 22.76 6.59 10.51
N ASP A 326 21.46 6.64 10.24
CA ASP A 326 20.52 5.56 10.56
C ASP A 326 20.41 4.53 9.41
N ASP A 327 19.63 3.47 9.58
CA ASP A 327 19.49 2.39 8.57
C ASP A 327 18.65 2.80 7.35
N SER A 328 17.93 3.90 7.47
CA SER A 328 17.28 4.59 6.36
C SER A 328 18.24 5.51 5.60
N ALA A 329 19.55 5.45 5.89
CA ALA A 329 20.62 6.25 5.30
C ALA A 329 20.51 7.76 5.58
N CYS A 330 19.75 8.16 6.59
CA CYS A 330 19.57 9.55 7.00
C CYS A 330 20.79 10.01 7.77
N THR A 331 21.42 11.12 7.36
CA THR A 331 22.64 11.61 7.99
C THR A 331 22.41 12.91 8.77
N ASN A 332 23.08 13.03 9.92
CA ASN A 332 23.27 14.28 10.64
C ASN A 332 24.77 14.49 10.85
N THR A 333 25.26 15.64 10.38
CA THR A 333 26.68 16.00 10.44
C THR A 333 26.82 17.30 11.21
N THR A 334 27.68 17.28 12.23
CA THR A 334 27.99 18.45 13.06
C THR A 334 29.48 18.50 13.38
N THR A 335 29.95 19.71 13.70
CA THR A 335 31.27 19.96 14.26
C THR A 335 31.14 20.39 15.72
N VAL A 336 31.82 19.70 16.61
CA VAL A 336 31.93 20.02 18.05
C VAL A 336 33.36 20.50 18.32
N VAL A 337 33.52 21.58 19.08
CA VAL A 337 34.85 22.11 19.42
C VAL A 337 35.14 21.85 20.89
N ILE A 338 36.30 21.25 21.16
CA ILE A 338 36.86 21.15 22.51
C ILE A 338 37.82 22.31 22.70
N HIS A 339 37.53 23.14 23.70
CA HIS A 339 38.40 24.24 24.12
C HIS A 339 39.37 23.79 25.22
N SER A 340 40.48 24.51 25.33
CA SER A 340 41.24 24.63 26.57
C SER A 340 40.71 25.86 27.30
N GLU A 341 40.20 25.67 28.52
CA GLU A 341 39.57 26.74 29.29
C GLU A 341 40.59 27.73 29.87
N LEU A 342 41.81 27.26 30.15
CA LEU A 342 42.89 28.03 30.75
C LEU A 342 44.17 27.73 29.96
N GLY A 343 44.53 28.57 28.98
CA GLY A 343 45.60 28.36 27.97
C GLY A 343 46.85 27.54 28.40
N ASP A 344 48.02 28.18 28.47
CA ASP A 344 49.19 27.50 29.03
C ASP A 344 48.94 27.25 30.54
N CYS A 345 48.98 25.97 30.95
CA CYS A 345 48.87 25.57 32.36
C CYS A 345 49.79 26.41 33.26
N PHE A 346 49.39 26.59 34.51
CA PHE A 346 50.32 27.12 35.51
C PHE A 346 51.34 26.06 35.94
N THR A 347 52.57 26.48 36.23
CA THR A 347 53.60 25.59 36.79
C THR A 347 53.86 25.97 38.24
N LEU A 348 53.97 24.95 39.10
CA LEU A 348 54.41 25.10 40.47
C LEU A 348 55.82 24.53 40.59
N PRO A 349 56.88 25.37 40.49
CA PRO A 349 58.21 24.90 40.78
C PRO A 349 58.26 24.37 42.22
N ASN A 350 59.17 23.43 42.47
CA ASN A 350 59.47 22.90 43.80
C ASN A 350 60.91 23.22 44.24
N LEU A 351 61.63 24.02 43.46
CA LEU A 351 63.01 24.39 43.68
C LEU A 351 63.26 25.82 43.21
N VAL A 352 63.96 26.60 44.02
CA VAL A 352 64.54 27.90 43.64
C VAL A 352 66.01 27.94 43.99
N SER A 353 66.78 28.65 43.18
CA SER A 353 68.23 28.81 43.33
C SER A 353 68.63 30.29 43.25
N PRO A 354 68.40 31.07 44.32
CA PRO A 354 68.67 32.50 44.32
C PRO A 354 70.18 32.80 44.35
N ASN A 355 70.78 32.84 43.16
CA ASN A 355 72.21 33.06 42.92
C ASN A 355 72.49 34.36 42.12
N GLY A 356 71.44 35.05 41.67
CA GLY A 356 71.48 36.30 40.92
C GLY A 356 71.84 36.16 39.44
N ASP A 357 71.72 34.96 38.86
CA ASP A 357 71.98 34.72 37.44
C ASP A 357 70.79 35.06 36.51
N GLY A 358 69.67 35.46 37.09
CA GLY A 358 68.42 35.79 36.41
C GLY A 358 67.49 34.60 36.20
N TYR A 359 67.89 33.38 36.60
CA TYR A 359 67.13 32.15 36.47
C TYR A 359 66.84 31.53 37.84
N ASN A 360 65.58 31.15 38.09
CA ASN A 360 65.13 30.55 39.34
C ASN A 360 65.51 31.33 40.62
N ASP A 361 65.73 32.64 40.50
CA ASP A 361 66.06 33.53 41.62
C ASP A 361 64.86 33.88 42.49
N THR A 362 63.66 33.85 41.89
CA THR A 362 62.40 34.14 42.58
C THR A 362 61.42 33.01 42.37
N TYR A 363 60.64 32.72 43.40
CA TYR A 363 59.52 31.81 43.33
C TYR A 363 58.27 32.56 42.87
N TYR A 364 57.78 32.26 41.68
CA TYR A 364 56.48 32.72 41.22
C TYR A 364 55.74 31.58 40.53
N VAL A 365 54.43 31.72 40.39
CA VAL A 365 53.58 30.74 39.73
C VAL A 365 53.36 31.20 38.30
N GLU A 366 54.18 30.68 37.38
CA GLU A 366 54.01 30.95 35.95
C GLU A 366 52.62 30.51 35.50
N GLY A 367 51.92 31.32 34.70
CA GLY A 367 50.55 31.05 34.26
C GLY A 367 49.45 31.36 35.28
N ALA A 368 49.77 31.79 36.51
CA ALA A 368 48.76 32.17 37.51
C ALA A 368 47.86 33.32 37.06
N CYS A 369 48.35 34.22 36.20
CA CYS A 369 47.56 35.35 35.67
C CYS A 369 46.47 34.94 34.68
N ASN A 370 46.41 33.67 34.26
CA ASN A 370 45.33 33.15 33.42
C ASN A 370 44.06 32.85 34.24
N TYR A 371 44.11 32.96 35.57
CA TYR A 371 43.01 32.67 36.48
C TYR A 371 42.31 33.94 36.94
N VAL A 372 41.00 33.83 37.19
CA VAL A 372 40.15 34.94 37.66
C VAL A 372 40.61 35.46 39.02
N SER A 373 41.04 34.55 39.90
CA SER A 373 41.70 34.93 41.14
C SER A 373 42.87 34.02 41.47
N PHE A 374 43.91 34.63 42.01
CA PHE A 374 45.11 33.98 42.51
C PHE A 374 45.38 34.42 43.95
N PHE A 375 45.83 33.47 44.76
CA PHE A 375 46.34 33.74 46.10
C PHE A 375 47.47 32.78 46.41
N MET A 376 48.61 33.30 46.84
CA MET A 376 49.77 32.51 47.23
C MET A 376 50.27 32.93 48.61
N GLN A 377 50.57 31.93 49.43
CA GLN A 377 51.25 32.08 50.70
C GLN A 377 52.45 31.16 50.75
N ILE A 378 53.57 31.64 51.32
CA ILE A 378 54.76 30.85 51.57
C ILE A 378 55.10 30.93 53.05
N TYR A 379 55.42 29.78 53.61
CA TYR A 379 55.72 29.55 55.02
C TYR A 379 57.12 28.97 55.16
N ASP A 380 57.85 29.40 56.20
CA ASP A 380 59.11 28.76 56.56
C ASP A 380 58.91 27.33 57.12
N SER A 381 60.01 26.63 57.40
CA SER A 381 59.95 25.25 57.92
C SER A 381 59.25 25.12 59.29
N TRP A 382 59.01 26.24 59.98
CA TRP A 382 58.34 26.30 61.28
C TRP A 382 56.88 26.75 61.18
N GLY A 383 56.38 26.98 59.95
CA GLY A 383 55.00 27.39 59.68
C GLY A 383 54.76 28.89 59.86
N LYS A 384 55.81 29.72 59.94
CA LYS A 384 55.66 31.18 59.95
C LYS A 384 55.47 31.67 58.52
N LEU A 385 54.44 32.49 58.28
CA LEU A 385 54.21 33.14 56.99
C LEU A 385 55.36 34.10 56.69
N VAL A 386 56.00 33.93 55.53
CA VAL A 386 57.10 34.78 55.04
C VAL A 386 56.71 35.59 53.80
N PHE A 387 55.78 35.09 52.99
CA PHE A 387 55.30 35.79 51.81
C PHE A 387 53.81 35.55 51.58
N GLU A 388 53.10 36.57 51.13
CA GLU A 388 51.69 36.49 50.75
C GLU A 388 51.42 37.46 49.60
N THR A 389 50.69 37.01 48.58
CA THR A 389 50.28 37.86 47.47
C THR A 389 48.96 37.41 46.84
N THR A 390 48.19 38.36 46.32
CA THR A 390 47.11 38.15 45.35
C THR A 390 47.47 38.58 43.94
N ASP A 391 48.62 39.25 43.78
CA ASP A 391 49.15 39.63 42.47
C ASP A 391 49.85 38.42 41.84
N CYS A 392 49.29 37.95 40.73
CA CYS A 392 49.74 36.78 39.98
C CYS A 392 51.12 36.96 39.33
N ALA A 393 51.59 38.21 39.17
CA ALA A 393 52.91 38.51 38.64
C ALA A 393 53.98 38.68 39.73
N ALA A 394 53.59 38.67 41.01
CA ALA A 394 54.52 38.85 42.11
C ALA A 394 55.24 37.53 42.45
N GLY A 395 56.57 37.59 42.52
CA GLY A 395 57.42 36.50 42.98
C GLY A 395 57.95 36.73 44.40
N TRP A 396 58.19 35.65 45.12
CA TRP A 396 58.91 35.65 46.39
C TRP A 396 60.41 35.49 46.15
N ASN A 397 61.22 36.39 46.69
CA ASN A 397 62.66 36.30 46.66
C ASN A 397 63.18 35.83 48.05
N PRO A 398 63.72 34.60 48.16
CA PRO A 398 64.19 34.08 49.45
C PRO A 398 65.31 34.93 50.10
N LEU A 399 66.09 35.67 49.30
CA LEU A 399 67.17 36.51 49.82
C LEU A 399 66.67 37.73 50.61
N ASP A 400 65.47 38.24 50.32
CA ASP A 400 64.92 39.41 51.00
C ASP A 400 64.46 39.08 52.44
N ASP A 401 64.24 37.79 52.74
CA ASP A 401 63.80 37.28 54.05
C ASP A 401 64.91 36.58 54.85
N ASP A 402 66.19 36.80 54.50
CA ASP A 402 67.35 36.13 55.10
C ASP A 402 67.24 34.59 55.10
N ALA A 403 66.64 34.00 54.05
CA ALA A 403 66.39 32.57 53.98
C ALA A 403 67.69 31.75 54.11
N PRO A 404 67.82 30.82 55.08
CA PRO A 404 69.04 30.04 55.25
C PRO A 404 69.29 29.10 54.06
N ALA A 405 70.57 28.81 53.80
CA ALA A 405 70.94 27.85 52.77
C ALA A 405 70.43 26.43 53.04
N ASN A 406 69.95 25.77 51.98
CA ASN A 406 69.40 24.42 52.01
C ASN A 406 68.17 24.29 52.94
N SER A 407 67.25 25.25 52.83
CA SER A 407 66.00 25.27 53.60
C SER A 407 64.82 24.79 52.77
N VAL A 408 63.81 24.25 53.46
CA VAL A 408 62.54 23.82 52.86
C VAL A 408 61.43 24.76 53.31
N TYR A 409 60.77 25.38 52.34
CA TYR A 409 59.59 26.22 52.56
C TYR A 409 58.34 25.47 52.12
N TYR A 410 57.17 25.92 52.56
CA TYR A 410 55.89 25.35 52.16
C TYR A 410 55.04 26.43 51.52
N TYR A 411 54.41 26.14 50.39
CA TYR A 411 53.45 27.05 49.79
C TYR A 411 52.01 26.53 49.91
N VAL A 412 51.09 27.48 49.91
CA VAL A 412 49.67 27.26 49.63
C VAL A 412 49.30 28.19 48.49
N VAL A 413 48.87 27.63 47.37
CA VAL A 413 48.40 28.37 46.18
C VAL A 413 46.93 28.06 45.95
N ARG A 414 46.09 29.08 45.87
CA ARG A 414 44.68 28.97 45.50
C ARG A 414 44.44 29.66 44.17
N LEU A 415 43.75 28.95 43.29
CA LEU A 415 43.41 29.37 41.94
C LEU A 415 41.92 29.18 41.71
N ASN A 416 41.28 30.16 41.08
CA ASN A 416 39.87 30.10 40.69
C ASN A 416 39.72 30.47 39.21
N ASP A 417 39.09 29.60 38.44
CA ASP A 417 38.80 29.77 37.01
C ASP A 417 37.45 30.48 36.72
N GLY A 418 36.73 30.86 37.78
CA GLY A 418 35.38 31.44 37.70
C GLY A 418 34.26 30.44 38.01
N ILE A 419 34.58 29.14 38.12
CA ILE A 419 33.64 28.06 38.43
C ILE A 419 34.07 27.30 39.68
N ILE A 420 35.35 26.93 39.77
CA ILE A 420 35.89 26.08 40.85
C ILE A 420 37.15 26.73 41.44
N GLU A 421 37.21 26.80 42.77
CA GLU A 421 38.44 27.13 43.51
C GLU A 421 39.21 25.84 43.86
N LYS A 422 40.49 25.79 43.50
CA LYS A 422 41.40 24.68 43.86
C LYS A 422 42.55 25.19 44.71
N GLU A 423 42.92 24.42 45.73
CA GLU A 423 44.03 24.69 46.64
C GLU A 423 45.15 23.65 46.42
N TYR A 424 46.36 24.15 46.18
CA TYR A 424 47.58 23.37 45.97
C TYR A 424 48.55 23.62 47.12
N LYS A 425 49.16 22.55 47.64
CA LYS A 425 50.15 22.62 48.72
C LYS A 425 51.32 21.75 48.40
N ASN A 426 52.53 22.28 48.51
CA ASN A 426 53.75 21.51 48.41
C ASN A 426 54.91 22.25 49.09
N SER A 427 56.11 21.66 49.02
CA SER A 427 57.34 22.30 49.46
C SER A 427 58.12 22.96 48.33
N ILE A 428 58.94 23.95 48.69
CA ILE A 428 59.94 24.61 47.86
C ILE A 428 61.30 24.37 48.50
N ASP A 429 62.20 23.74 47.77
CA ASP A 429 63.61 23.62 48.16
C ASP A 429 64.38 24.88 47.74
N VAL A 430 64.96 25.59 48.70
CA VAL A 430 65.85 26.73 48.43
C VAL A 430 67.30 26.24 48.50
N LYS A 431 68.00 26.27 47.35
CA LYS A 431 69.41 25.83 47.25
C LYS A 431 70.29 26.97 46.73
N TYR A 432 71.41 27.23 47.39
CA TYR A 432 72.42 28.20 46.95
C TYR A 432 73.60 27.50 46.28
#